data_AF-A0A942UN72-F1
#
_entry.id   AF-A0A942UN72-F1
#
_cell.length_a   1.000
_cell.length_b   1.000
_cell.length_c   1.000
_cell.angle_alpha   90.00
_cell.angle_beta   90.00
_cell.angle_gamma   90.00
#
_symmetry.space_group_name_H-M   'P 1'
#
loop_
_entity.id
_entity.type
_entity.pdbx_description
1 polymer ?
#
loop_
_entity_poly.entity_id
_entity_poly.type
_entity_poly.pdbx_seq_one_letter_code
_entity_poly.pdbx_strand_id
1 'polypeptide(L)' 'MKFRIKIYSAEGNELEIENKIIGDILFVSEQAIELFINAIGSSLPPNFKYKVFYEKGAEK' A
#
# COMPACT_ATOMS: atom_id res chain seq x y z
N MET A 1 9.70 7.74 -10.99
CA MET A 1 9.14 6.38 -10.81
C MET A 1 7.99 6.49 -9.83
N LYS A 2 6.91 5.72 -10.01
CA LYS A 2 5.78 5.71 -9.08
C LYS A 2 5.56 4.30 -8.58
N PHE A 3 5.37 4.17 -7.28
CA PHE A 3 5.04 2.91 -6.62
C PHE A 3 3.61 2.99 -6.14
N ARG A 4 2.82 1.97 -6.42
CA ARG A 4 1.44 1.84 -5.97
C ARG A 4 1.39 0.72 -4.95
N ILE A 5 0.78 0.96 -3.80
CA ILE A 5 0.59 -0.07 -2.76
C ILE A 5 -0.88 -0.43 -2.65
N LYS A 6 -1.16 -1.74 -2.63
CA LYS A 6 -2.43 -2.29 -2.14
C LYS A 6 -2.22 -3.01 -0.83
N ILE A 7 -3.14 -2.80 0.12
CA ILE A 7 -3.13 -3.46 1.44
C ILE A 7 -4.30 -4.45 1.52
N TYR A 8 -4.01 -5.62 2.06
CA TYR A 8 -4.91 -6.75 2.18
C TYR A 8 -4.97 -7.23 3.63
N SER A 9 -6.11 -7.79 3.99
CA SER A 9 -6.30 -8.60 5.19
C SER A 9 -5.48 -9.89 5.11
N ALA A 10 -5.39 -10.61 6.22
CA ALA A 10 -4.73 -11.91 6.28
C ALA A 10 -5.32 -12.93 5.28
N GLU A 11 -6.65 -12.82 5.06
CA GLU A 11 -7.46 -13.64 4.16
C GLU A 11 -7.34 -13.23 2.68
N GLY A 12 -6.65 -12.11 2.38
CA GLY A 12 -6.41 -11.63 1.02
C GLY A 12 -7.46 -10.66 0.49
N ASN A 13 -8.46 -10.27 1.29
CA ASN A 13 -9.41 -9.21 0.94
C ASN A 13 -8.77 -7.82 1.07
N GLU A 14 -9.04 -6.88 0.16
CA GLU A 14 -8.55 -5.50 0.26
C GLU A 14 -9.09 -4.83 1.54
N LEU A 15 -8.23 -4.07 2.25
CA LEU A 15 -8.64 -3.38 3.47
C LEU A 15 -9.25 -2.01 3.15
N GLU A 16 -10.41 -1.75 3.77
CA GLU A 16 -11.12 -0.48 3.72
C GLU A 16 -10.87 0.33 5.01
N ILE A 17 -10.56 1.61 4.88
CA ILE A 17 -10.57 2.59 5.97
C ILE A 17 -11.62 3.65 5.63
N GLU A 18 -12.57 3.88 6.54
CA GLU A 18 -13.61 4.92 6.39
C GLU A 18 -14.37 4.86 5.05
N ASN A 19 -14.80 3.66 4.62
CA ASN A 19 -15.47 3.42 3.32
C ASN A 19 -14.63 3.83 2.09
N LYS A 20 -13.32 3.96 2.26
CA LYS A 20 -12.37 4.12 1.17
C LYS A 20 -11.41 2.93 1.18
N ILE A 21 -11.31 2.25 0.05
CA ILE A 21 -10.29 1.24 -0.17
C ILE A 21 -8.93 1.96 -0.07
N ILE A 22 -8.01 1.48 0.77
CA ILE A 22 -6.60 1.93 0.79
C ILE A 22 -5.86 1.36 -0.44
N GLY A 23 -6.48 1.45 -1.61
CA GLY A 23 -6.08 0.68 -2.78
C GLY A 23 -4.95 1.33 -3.54
N ASP A 24 -4.89 2.67 -3.54
CA ASP A 24 -4.08 3.42 -4.50
C ASP A 24 -3.33 4.56 -3.83
N ILE A 25 -2.38 4.21 -2.96
CA ILE A 25 -1.43 5.20 -2.47
C ILE A 25 -0.20 5.19 -3.38
N LEU A 26 0.09 6.35 -3.95
CA LEU A 26 1.23 6.58 -4.83
C LEU A 26 2.42 7.08 -4.02
N PHE A 27 3.55 6.40 -4.14
CA PHE A 27 4.81 6.77 -3.54
C PHE A 27 5.86 7.06 -4.61
N VAL A 28 6.82 7.92 -4.26
CA VAL A 28 7.93 8.33 -5.13
C VAL A 28 9.18 7.48 -4.93
N SER A 29 9.26 6.68 -3.86
CA SER A 29 10.39 5.82 -3.52
C SER A 29 9.96 4.61 -2.67
N GLU A 30 10.74 3.53 -2.69
CA GLU A 30 10.53 2.36 -1.81
C GLU A 30 10.70 2.72 -0.33
N GLN A 31 11.61 3.63 0.00
CA GLN A 31 11.79 4.10 1.37
C GLN A 31 10.53 4.77 1.93
N ALA A 32 9.78 5.51 1.09
CA ALA A 32 8.52 6.12 1.50
C ALA A 32 7.43 5.07 1.79
N ILE A 33 7.49 3.93 1.09
CA ILE A 33 6.61 2.78 1.35
C ILE A 33 6.89 2.19 2.72
N GLU A 34 8.16 1.91 3.04
CA GLU A 34 8.54 1.33 4.32
C GLU A 34 8.15 2.23 5.50
N LEU A 35 8.41 3.53 5.39
CA LEU A 35 8.00 4.51 6.41
C LEU A 35 6.48 4.52 6.60
N PHE A 36 5.73 4.48 5.50
CA PHE A 36 4.27 4.44 5.55
C PHE A 36 3.75 3.17 6.22
N ILE A 37 4.24 1.99 5.80
CA ILE A 37 3.85 0.69 6.38
C ILE A 37 4.19 0.63 7.87
N ASN A 38 5.37 1.12 8.27
CA ASN A 38 5.74 1.21 9.68
C ASN A 38 4.82 2.15 10.48
N ALA A 39 4.43 3.29 9.89
CA ALA A 39 3.55 4.26 10.55
C ALA A 39 2.13 3.73 10.76
N ILE A 40 1.58 3.00 9.78
CA ILE A 40 0.21 2.46 9.86
C ILE A 40 0.13 1.06 10.45
N GLY A 41 1.26 0.34 10.55
CA GLY A 41 1.28 -1.08 10.91
C GLY A 41 0.66 -1.38 12.28
N SER A 42 0.76 -0.44 13.23
CA SER A 42 0.10 -0.54 14.55
C SER A 42 -1.41 -0.35 14.50
N SER A 43 -1.92 0.28 13.44
CA SER A 43 -3.34 0.54 13.20
C SER A 43 -3.99 -0.51 12.30
N LEU A 44 -3.18 -1.39 11.70
CA LEU A 44 -3.67 -2.49 10.86
C LEU A 44 -3.71 -3.81 11.66
N PRO A 45 -4.52 -4.78 11.22
CA PRO A 45 -4.51 -6.12 11.81
C PRO A 45 -3.10 -6.74 11.74
N PRO A 46 -2.61 -7.44 12.78
CA PRO A 46 -1.22 -7.90 12.88
C PRO A 46 -0.73 -8.82 11.74
N ASN A 47 -1.67 -9.38 10.96
CA ASN A 47 -1.40 -10.28 9.85
C ASN A 47 -1.79 -9.67 8.48
N PHE A 48 -1.85 -8.33 8.40
CA PHE A 48 -2.09 -7.67 7.13
C PHE A 48 -0.96 -8.01 6.13
N LYS A 49 -1.30 -7.98 4.85
CA LYS A 49 -0.36 -8.18 3.74
C LYS A 49 -0.42 -6.95 2.87
N TYR A 50 0.65 -6.64 2.16
CA TYR A 50 0.63 -5.57 1.15
C TYR A 50 1.40 -6.00 -0.09
N LYS A 51 1.03 -5.43 -1.23
CA LYS A 51 1.71 -5.66 -2.51
C LYS A 51 2.09 -4.32 -3.11
N VAL A 52 3.37 -4.22 -3.48
CA VAL A 52 3.93 -3.06 -4.16
C VAL A 52 3.91 -3.33 -5.68
N PHE A 53 3.35 -2.40 -6.43
CA PHE A 53 3.34 -2.39 -7.88
C PHE A 53 4.24 -1.26 -8.35
N TYR A 54 5.18 -1.59 -9.23
CA TYR A 54 6.04 -0.62 -9.87
C TYR A 54 5.38 -0.13 -11.16
N GLU A 55 5.11 1.17 -11.23
CA GLU A 55 4.74 1.83 -12.47
C GLU A 55 5.99 2.53 -13.02
N LYS A 56 6.64 1.89 -14.00
CA LYS A 56 7.56 2.58 -14.89
C LYS A 56 6.68 3.57 -15.64
N GLY A 57 6.89 4.87 -15.40
CA GLY A 57 6.10 5.91 -16.05
C GLY A 57 6.03 5.59 -17.53
N ALA A 58 4.82 5.58 -18.09
CA ALA A 58 4.65 5.52 -19.53
C ALA A 58 5.42 6.71 -20.11
N GLU A 59 6.63 6.46 -20.61
CA GLU A 59 7.24 7.29 -21.64
C GLU A 59 6.27 7.25 -22.81
N LYS A 60 5.50 8.33 -22.95
CA LYS A 60 4.87 8.71 -24.21
C LYS A 60 5.78 9.72 -24.88
#